data_AF-A0A352RWW2-F1
#
_entry.id   AF-A0A352RWW2-F1
#
_cell.length_a   1.000
_cell.length_b   1.000
_cell.length_c   1.000
_cell.angle_alpha   90.00
_cell.angle_beta   90.00
_cell.angle_gamma   90.00
#
_symmetry.space_group_name_H-M   'P 1'
#
loop_
_entity.id
_entity.type
_entity.pdbx_description
1 polymer ?
#
loop_
_entity_poly.entity_id
_entity_poly.type
_entity_poly.pdbx_seq_one_letter_code
_entity_poly.pdbx_strand_id
1 'polypeptide(L)' 'MINLNDARQVLAAAQAEAERIDLAVNIAVVDAGGHLVAHIRMDGARIGAIQIA' A
#
# COMPACT_ATOMS: atom_id res chain seq x y z
N MET A 1 -3.84 8.83 15.32
CA MET A 1 -2.52 8.66 14.66
C MET A 1 -2.44 7.20 14.27
N ILE A 2 -2.34 6.90 12.97
CA ILE A 2 -2.20 5.52 12.51
C ILE A 2 -0.79 5.05 12.87
N ASN A 3 -0.66 3.90 13.54
CA ASN A 3 0.64 3.35 13.87
C ASN A 3 1.05 2.28 12.82
N LEU A 4 2.29 1.80 12.89
CA LEU A 4 2.82 0.82 11.93
C LEU A 4 2.02 -0.50 11.93
N ASN A 5 1.47 -0.91 13.07
CA ASN A 5 0.67 -2.13 13.16
C ASN A 5 -0.66 -1.98 12.43
N ASP A 6 -1.34 -0.85 12.62
CA ASP A 6 -2.58 -0.53 11.91
C ASP A 6 -2.32 -0.44 10.39
N ALA A 7 -1.23 0.23 10.00
CA ALA A 7 -0.84 0.36 8.60
C ALA A 7 -0.60 -1.01 7.95
N ARG A 8 0.04 -1.96 8.65
CA ARG A 8 0.24 -3.33 8.17
C ARG A 8 -1.06 -4.09 7.95
N GLN A 9 -2.07 -3.88 8.81
CA GLN A 9 -3.39 -4.51 8.63
C GLN A 9 -4.09 -3.96 7.38
N VAL A 10 -4.04 -2.64 7.18
CA VAL A 10 -4.59 -2.01 5.97
C VAL A 10 -3.88 -2.50 4.71
N LEU A 11 -2.55 -2.58 4.74
CA LEU A 11 -1.75 -3.12 3.63
C LEU A 11 -2.13 -4.57 3.30
N ALA A 12 -2.26 -5.43 4.31
CA ALA A 12 -2.63 -6.83 4.10
C ALA A 12 -4.03 -6.97 3.48
N ALA A 13 -5.00 -6.17 3.93
CA ALA A 13 -6.35 -6.16 3.35
C ALA A 13 -6.36 -5.66 1.90
N ALA A 14 -5.61 -4.59 1.62
CA ALA A 14 -5.49 -4.04 0.27
C ALA A 14 -4.77 -4.99 -0.68
N GLN A 15 -3.72 -5.68 -0.20
CA GLN A 15 -3.02 -6.70 -0.97
C GLN A 15 -3.94 -7.88 -1.29
N ALA A 16 -4.69 -8.39 -0.30
CA ALA A 16 -5.61 -9.51 -0.51
C ALA A 16 -6.68 -9.18 -1.56
N GLU A 17 -7.20 -7.95 -1.57
CA GLU A 17 -8.15 -7.50 -2.58
C GLU A 17 -7.49 -7.37 -3.97
N ALA A 18 -6.27 -6.83 -4.02
CA ALA A 18 -5.51 -6.71 -5.27
C ALA A 18 -5.21 -8.08 -5.90
N GLU A 19 -4.86 -9.07 -5.08
CA GLU A 19 -4.72 -10.47 -5.49
C GLU A 19 -6.05 -11.07 -5.97
N ARG A 20 -7.16 -10.78 -5.27
CA ARG A 20 -8.50 -11.25 -5.65
C ARG A 20 -8.95 -10.76 -7.04
N ILE A 21 -8.55 -9.55 -7.42
CA ILE A 21 -8.90 -8.95 -8.72
C ILE A 21 -7.81 -9.12 -9.79
N ASP A 22 -6.76 -9.90 -9.51
CA ASP A 22 -5.62 -10.15 -10.40
C ASP A 22 -4.96 -8.86 -10.92
N LEU A 23 -4.73 -7.91 -10.00
CA LEU A 23 -4.12 -6.62 -10.31
C LEU A 23 -2.91 -6.34 -9.42
N ALA A 24 -1.73 -6.28 -10.03
CA ALA A 24 -0.52 -5.88 -9.31
C ALA A 24 -0.45 -4.36 -9.12
N VAL A 25 -0.44 -3.91 -7.85
CA VAL A 25 -0.47 -2.48 -7.48
C VAL A 25 0.63 -2.07 -6.50
N ASN A 26 0.77 -0.76 -6.33
CA ASN A 26 1.54 -0.14 -5.24
C ASN A 26 0.53 0.38 -4.22
N ILE A 27 0.81 0.21 -2.93
CA ILE A 27 -0.08 0.62 -1.84
C ILE A 27 0.73 1.45 -0.86
N ALA A 28 0.31 2.68 -0.59
CA ALA A 28 0.87 3.55 0.43
C ALA A 28 -0.17 3.86 1.51
N VAL A 29 0.28 3.89 2.76
CA VAL A 29 -0.50 4.31 3.92
C VAL A 29 0.16 5.54 4.50
N VAL A 30 -0.63 6.61 4.65
CA VAL A 30 -0.18 7.89 5.21
C VAL A 30 -0.94 8.21 6.49
N ASP A 31 -0.33 9.01 7.37
CA ASP A 31 -1.02 9.57 8.53
C ASP A 31 -1.92 10.77 8.15
N ALA A 32 -2.61 11.35 9.14
CA ALA A 32 -3.49 12.50 8.92
C ALA A 32 -2.75 13.77 8.44
N GLY A 33 -1.43 13.84 8.62
CA GLY A 33 -0.57 14.91 8.11
C GLY A 33 -0.04 14.63 6.71
N GLY A 34 -0.38 13.48 6.10
CA GLY A 34 0.13 13.07 4.80
C GLY A 34 1.53 12.46 4.86
N HIS A 35 2.06 12.15 6.04
CA HIS A 35 3.37 11.51 6.15
C HIS A 35 3.26 10.01 5.87
N LEU A 36 4.19 9.51 5.05
CA LEU A 36 4.26 8.09 4.74
C LEU A 36 4.53 7.26 6.00
N VAL A 37 3.64 6.29 6.27
CA VAL A 37 3.77 5.34 7.38
C VAL A 37 4.24 3.99 6.88
N ALA A 38 3.70 3.50 5.75
CA ALA A 38 4.11 2.25 5.14
C ALA A 38 3.82 2.23 3.63
N HIS A 39 4.62 1.50 2.87
CA HIS A 39 4.44 1.31 1.43
C HIS A 39 4.85 -0.10 1.01
N ILE A 40 4.08 -0.71 0.11
CA ILE A 40 4.46 -1.95 -0.58
C ILE A 40 4.24 -1.83 -2.08
N ARG A 41 5.08 -2.53 -2.83
CA ARG A 41 4.91 -2.74 -4.26
C ARG A 41 4.77 -4.24 -4.51
N MET A 42 3.64 -4.64 -5.09
CA MET A 42 3.45 -6.03 -5.50
C MET A 42 4.37 -6.38 -6.68
N ASP A 43 4.71 -7.66 -6.80
CA ASP A 43 5.41 -8.15 -7.98
C ASP A 43 4.54 -7.97 -9.23
N GLY A 44 5.15 -7.51 -10.32
CA GLY A 44 4.43 -7.15 -11.54
C GLY A 44 3.79 -5.74 -11.55
N ALA A 45 3.77 -5.03 -10.41
CA ALA A 45 3.26 -3.67 -10.37
C ALA A 45 4.21 -2.70 -11.09
N ARG A 46 3.64 -1.68 -11.75
CA ARG A 46 4.41 -0.67 -12.52
C ARG A 46 5.44 0.03 -11.63
N ILE A 47 6.70 0.01 -12.05
CA ILE A 47 7.84 0.61 -11.31
C ILE A 47 7.65 2.13 -11.15
N GLY A 48 7.13 2.81 -12.19
CA GLY A 48 6.88 4.25 -12.15
C GLY A 48 5.80 4.69 -11.16
N ALA A 49 4.98 3.77 -10.65
CA ALA A 49 3.92 4.09 -9.69
C ALA A 49 4.46 4.29 -8.26
N ILE A 50 5.73 3.97 -7.98
CA ILE A 50 6.37 4.26 -6.68
C ILE A 50 6.41 5.77 -6.41
N GLN A 51 6.57 6.61 -7.45
CA GLN A 51 6.62 8.07 -7.29
C GLN A 51 5.24 8.72 -7.13
N ILE A 52 4.16 7.96 -7.35
CA ILE A 52 2.77 8.43 -7.37
C ILE A 52 1.98 7.90 -6.16
N ALA A 53 2.41 6.77 -5.60
CA ALA A 53 1.74 6.06 -4.51
C ALA A 53 1.69 6.84 -3.20
#